data_AF-A0A960E7Q6-F1
#
_entry.id   AF-A0A960E7Q6-F1
#
_cell.length_a   1.000
_cell.length_b   1.000
_cell.length_c   1.000
_cell.angle_alpha   90.00
_cell.angle_beta   90.00
_cell.angle_gamma   90.00
#
_symmetry.space_group_name_H-M   'P 1'
#
loop_
_entity.id
_entity.type
_entity.pdbx_description
1 polymer ?
#
loop_
_entity_poly.entity_id
_entity_poly.type
_entity_poly.pdbx_seq_one_letter_code
_entity_poly.pdbx_strand_id
1 'polypeptide(L)'
;TDATLVLGRVDPAAFAGHIKGSDRAAAERAVATLAEELGLTTVELAEGICEVINAKMAQAIRTLTVEKGIEPRDFALVAFGGAGPMHAVFLARELGIREVIAPPYPGAFSAWGMLETEIRKDFSRTYYTPHAALDHADLARTLAELEAEGFASLADEGITGETGRLIHALDIRYAGQEYTLTIPLTSAGEPLEDTFDEAITGRFHAAHHTRFGHSNPGAPVEFVVVRSMALGDLGRIEPAPLPEAEAPTYASTTAEVIFGRTALPTPMVQRDDLPVGAVIAGPAIVSEPTATTVVPPGATLRVDPFGSLVIAAGKEG
;
A
#
# COMPACT_ATOMS: atom_id res chain seq x y z
N THR A 1 19.05 -5.77 -8.68
CA THR A 1 18.64 -6.84 -9.61
C THR A 1 19.81 -7.65 -10.15
N ASP A 2 20.98 -7.07 -10.43
CA ASP A 2 22.14 -7.89 -10.86
C ASP A 2 22.51 -8.98 -9.85
N ALA A 3 22.59 -8.64 -8.55
CA ALA A 3 22.81 -9.63 -7.50
C ALA A 3 21.75 -10.75 -7.51
N THR A 4 20.47 -10.44 -7.73
CA THR A 4 19.41 -11.45 -7.78
C THR A 4 19.48 -12.32 -9.04
N LEU A 5 19.94 -11.77 -10.16
CA LEU A 5 20.25 -12.53 -11.38
C LEU A 5 21.44 -13.48 -11.18
N VAL A 6 22.51 -13.02 -10.53
CA VAL A 6 23.68 -13.85 -10.16
C VAL A 6 23.24 -15.02 -9.29
N LEU A 7 22.37 -14.78 -8.31
CA LEU A 7 21.83 -15.80 -7.41
C LEU A 7 20.78 -16.72 -8.08
N GLY A 8 20.39 -16.46 -9.33
CA GLY A 8 19.37 -17.23 -10.04
C GLY A 8 17.94 -17.00 -9.54
N ARG A 9 17.70 -15.98 -8.70
CA ARG A 9 16.37 -15.68 -8.11
C ARG A 9 15.42 -14.99 -9.10
N VAL A 10 15.89 -14.75 -10.32
CA VAL A 10 15.13 -14.17 -11.43
C VAL A 10 15.43 -15.01 -12.65
N ASP A 11 14.39 -15.48 -13.34
CA ASP A 11 14.54 -16.16 -14.62
C ASP A 11 14.87 -15.12 -15.71
N PRO A 12 16.08 -15.14 -16.31
CA PRO A 12 16.44 -14.21 -17.36
C PRO A 12 15.49 -14.31 -18.57
N ALA A 13 14.99 -15.50 -18.88
CA ALA A 13 14.14 -15.72 -20.04
C ALA A 13 12.75 -15.10 -19.84
N ALA A 14 12.21 -15.08 -18.61
CA ALA A 14 10.90 -14.54 -18.28
C ALA A 14 10.91 -13.06 -17.88
N PHE A 15 12.09 -12.48 -17.64
CA PHE A 15 12.23 -11.12 -17.12
C PHE A 15 11.54 -10.07 -18.02
N ALA A 16 10.74 -9.20 -17.38
CA ALA A 16 10.03 -8.09 -18.03
C ALA A 16 9.20 -8.51 -19.26
N GLY A 17 8.52 -9.66 -19.22
CA GLY A 17 7.67 -10.13 -20.32
C GLY A 17 8.44 -10.52 -21.57
N HIS A 18 9.62 -11.13 -21.41
CA HIS A 18 10.51 -11.56 -22.49
C HIS A 18 11.11 -10.40 -23.32
N ILE A 19 11.08 -9.17 -22.81
CA ILE A 19 11.83 -8.06 -23.43
C ILE A 19 13.31 -8.42 -23.34
N LYS A 20 13.92 -8.75 -24.49
CA LYS A 20 15.35 -9.10 -24.62
C LYS A 20 16.21 -8.16 -23.76
N GLY A 21 16.92 -8.66 -22.74
CA GLY A 21 17.83 -7.76 -22.02
C GLY A 21 18.54 -8.23 -20.75
N SER A 22 18.21 -9.36 -20.14
CA SER A 22 18.92 -9.83 -18.94
C SER A 22 20.16 -10.66 -19.33
N ASP A 23 21.30 -9.98 -19.51
CA ASP A 23 22.60 -10.65 -19.65
C ASP A 23 23.13 -11.05 -18.28
N ARG A 24 22.77 -12.27 -17.84
CA ARG A 24 23.26 -12.85 -16.57
C ARG A 24 24.79 -12.83 -16.51
N ALA A 25 25.48 -13.10 -17.62
CA ALA A 25 26.94 -13.11 -17.63
C ALA A 25 27.52 -11.70 -17.44
N ALA A 26 26.84 -10.65 -17.92
CA ALA A 26 27.22 -9.27 -17.61
C ALA A 26 27.03 -8.93 -16.13
N ALA A 27 25.91 -9.34 -15.52
CA ALA A 27 25.67 -9.17 -14.09
C ALA A 27 26.74 -9.90 -13.26
N GLU A 28 27.08 -11.14 -13.62
CA GLU A 28 28.13 -11.93 -12.97
C GLU A 28 29.50 -11.26 -13.07
N ARG A 29 29.89 -10.74 -14.25
CA ARG A 29 31.14 -9.99 -14.40
C ARG A 29 31.17 -8.75 -13.52
N ALA A 30 30.10 -7.96 -13.52
CA ALA A 30 30.03 -6.73 -12.74
C ALA A 30 30.12 -6.98 -11.22
N VAL A 31 29.40 -7.99 -10.72
CA VAL A 31 29.48 -8.38 -9.30
C VAL A 31 30.84 -8.99 -8.98
N ALA A 32 31.42 -9.81 -9.87
CA ALA A 32 32.74 -10.41 -9.64
C ALA A 32 33.84 -9.35 -9.50
N THR A 33 33.84 -8.31 -10.33
CA THR A 33 34.82 -7.20 -10.22
C THR A 33 34.76 -6.53 -8.85
N LEU A 34 33.57 -6.24 -8.34
CA LEU A 34 33.42 -5.66 -6.99
C LEU A 34 33.77 -6.66 -5.88
N ALA A 35 33.52 -7.95 -6.10
CA ALA A 35 33.85 -9.00 -5.13
C ALA A 35 35.37 -9.14 -4.94
N GLU A 36 36.14 -9.05 -6.04
CA GLU A 36 37.60 -9.07 -6.03
C GLU A 36 38.19 -7.92 -5.22
N GLU A 37 37.66 -6.69 -5.37
CA GLU A 37 38.10 -5.52 -4.59
C GLU A 37 37.89 -5.68 -3.07
N LEU A 38 36.88 -6.47 -2.69
CA LEU A 38 36.50 -6.69 -1.29
C LEU A 38 37.03 -8.01 -0.70
N GLY A 39 37.72 -8.82 -1.50
CA GLY A 39 38.23 -10.13 -1.07
C GLY A 39 37.13 -11.17 -0.81
N LEU A 40 36.00 -11.08 -1.53
CA LEU A 40 34.85 -11.98 -1.42
C LEU A 40 34.68 -12.80 -2.71
N THR A 41 33.95 -13.91 -2.63
CA THR A 41 33.43 -14.58 -3.83
C THR A 41 32.24 -13.81 -4.42
N THR A 42 31.99 -13.99 -5.72
CA THR A 42 30.83 -13.38 -6.41
C THR A 42 29.51 -13.72 -5.72
N VAL A 43 29.36 -14.96 -5.24
CA VAL A 43 28.15 -15.42 -4.54
C VAL A 43 28.01 -14.74 -3.18
N GLU A 44 29.08 -14.65 -2.40
CA GLU A 44 29.06 -13.98 -1.10
C GLU A 44 28.71 -12.49 -1.24
N LEU A 45 29.28 -11.81 -2.23
CA LEU A 45 28.94 -10.41 -2.47
C LEU A 45 27.48 -10.27 -2.93
N ALA A 46 27.00 -11.13 -3.84
CA ALA A 46 25.63 -11.06 -4.32
C ALA A 46 24.61 -11.27 -3.18
N GLU A 47 24.83 -12.27 -2.30
CA GLU A 47 24.01 -12.45 -1.09
C GLU A 47 24.11 -11.22 -0.18
N GLY A 48 25.32 -10.71 0.07
CA GLY A 48 25.51 -9.52 0.91
C GLY A 48 24.79 -8.27 0.39
N ILE A 49 24.77 -8.05 -0.93
CA ILE A 49 24.00 -6.96 -1.55
C ILE A 49 22.50 -7.14 -1.25
N CYS A 50 21.97 -8.37 -1.40
CA CYS A 50 20.58 -8.69 -1.07
C CYS A 50 20.28 -8.52 0.42
N GLU A 51 21.14 -9.01 1.32
CA GLU A 51 21.01 -8.86 2.77
C GLU A 51 20.96 -7.37 3.15
N VAL A 52 21.86 -6.53 2.62
CA VAL A 52 21.90 -5.09 2.91
C VAL A 52 20.65 -4.36 2.43
N ILE A 53 20.19 -4.61 1.20
CA ILE A 53 18.99 -3.92 0.69
C ILE A 53 17.73 -4.39 1.43
N ASN A 54 17.64 -5.68 1.79
CA ASN A 54 16.54 -6.20 2.59
C ASN A 54 16.50 -5.55 3.97
N ALA A 55 17.64 -5.47 4.67
CA ALA A 55 17.73 -4.82 5.97
C ALA A 55 17.34 -3.33 5.91
N LYS A 56 17.79 -2.60 4.87
CA LYS A 56 17.41 -1.19 4.67
C LYS A 56 15.92 -1.01 4.44
N MET A 57 15.31 -1.84 3.60
CA MET A 57 13.88 -1.78 3.33
C MET A 57 13.04 -2.15 4.57
N ALA A 58 13.44 -3.20 5.31
CA ALA A 58 12.79 -3.57 6.55
C ALA A 58 12.87 -2.46 7.60
N GLN A 59 14.04 -1.82 7.75
CA GLN A 59 14.19 -0.67 8.65
C GLN A 59 13.28 0.50 8.26
N ALA A 60 13.15 0.81 6.97
CA ALA A 60 12.26 1.87 6.51
C ALA A 60 10.78 1.57 6.85
N ILE A 61 10.33 0.33 6.65
CA ILE A 61 8.99 -0.11 7.02
C ILE A 61 8.78 0.00 8.54
N ARG A 62 9.76 -0.46 9.34
CA ARG A 62 9.72 -0.38 10.80
C ARG A 62 9.61 1.06 11.30
N THR A 63 10.42 1.98 10.75
CA THR A 63 10.36 3.39 11.13
C THR A 63 8.98 3.99 10.86
N LEU A 64 8.45 3.81 9.64
CA LEU A 64 7.15 4.38 9.25
C LEU A 64 5.96 3.81 10.03
N THR A 65 6.05 2.57 10.49
CA THR A 65 5.00 1.90 11.26
C THR A 65 5.06 2.28 12.74
N VAL A 66 6.26 2.25 13.35
CA VAL A 66 6.46 2.61 14.76
C VAL A 66 6.16 4.09 15.03
N GLU A 67 6.48 5.00 14.10
CA GLU A 67 6.10 6.42 14.20
C GLU A 67 4.58 6.63 14.29
N LYS A 68 3.79 5.67 13.80
CA LYS A 68 2.33 5.67 13.88
C LYS A 68 1.79 4.80 15.03
N GLY A 69 2.65 4.23 15.87
CA GLY A 69 2.27 3.31 16.95
C GLY A 69 1.79 1.94 16.45
N ILE A 70 2.17 1.54 15.23
CA ILE A 70 1.75 0.30 14.59
C ILE A 70 2.85 -0.75 14.74
N GLU A 71 2.51 -1.93 15.24
CA GLU A 71 3.40 -3.11 15.31
C GLU A 71 3.28 -3.92 14.00
N PRO A 72 4.35 -4.03 13.17
CA PRO A 72 4.29 -4.76 11.91
C PRO A 72 3.83 -6.22 12.01
N ARG A 73 4.17 -6.90 13.11
CA ARG A 73 3.88 -8.33 13.32
C ARG A 73 2.38 -8.68 13.34
N ASP A 74 1.53 -7.68 13.55
CA ASP A 74 0.08 -7.83 13.60
C ASP A 74 -0.58 -7.75 12.20
N PHE A 75 0.21 -7.56 11.14
CA PHE A 75 -0.28 -7.34 9.78
C PHE A 75 0.32 -8.35 8.78
N ALA A 76 -0.31 -8.45 7.61
CA ALA A 76 0.25 -9.08 6.42
C ALA A 76 1.01 -8.04 5.58
N LEU A 77 2.06 -8.47 4.87
CA LEU A 77 2.82 -7.62 3.95
C LEU A 77 2.28 -7.81 2.52
N VAL A 78 1.60 -6.79 1.98
CA VAL A 78 1.21 -6.80 0.56
C VAL A 78 2.41 -6.39 -0.30
N ALA A 79 2.89 -7.32 -1.11
CA ALA A 79 4.07 -7.17 -1.95
C ALA A 79 3.68 -6.83 -3.39
N PHE A 80 3.81 -5.57 -3.77
CA PHE A 80 3.55 -5.10 -5.12
C PHE A 80 4.75 -4.32 -5.70
N GLY A 81 4.64 -3.90 -6.96
CA GLY A 81 5.74 -3.43 -7.78
C GLY A 81 6.57 -4.59 -8.33
N GLY A 82 7.34 -4.35 -9.39
CA GLY A 82 8.05 -5.43 -10.11
C GLY A 82 9.12 -6.16 -9.27
N ALA A 83 9.68 -5.49 -8.26
CA ALA A 83 10.67 -6.06 -7.36
C ALA A 83 10.11 -6.40 -5.96
N GLY A 84 8.89 -5.99 -5.63
CA GLY A 84 8.33 -6.19 -4.28
C GLY A 84 8.29 -7.66 -3.87
N PRO A 85 7.60 -8.53 -4.64
CA PRO A 85 7.52 -9.96 -4.35
C PRO A 85 8.87 -10.70 -4.31
N MET A 86 9.91 -10.13 -4.93
CA MET A 86 11.26 -10.71 -4.94
C MET A 86 11.94 -10.62 -3.55
N HIS A 87 11.62 -9.58 -2.80
CA HIS A 87 12.23 -9.30 -1.50
C HIS A 87 11.29 -9.59 -0.32
N ALA A 88 9.98 -9.66 -0.58
CA ALA A 88 8.96 -9.57 0.46
C ALA A 88 9.06 -10.64 1.56
N VAL A 89 9.38 -11.89 1.25
CA VAL A 89 9.51 -12.94 2.28
C VAL A 89 10.69 -12.66 3.22
N PHE A 90 11.80 -12.17 2.68
CA PHE A 90 12.96 -11.79 3.50
C PHE A 90 12.64 -10.58 4.40
N LEU A 91 11.93 -9.59 3.86
CA LEU A 91 11.45 -8.44 4.65
C LEU A 91 10.48 -8.88 5.75
N ALA A 92 9.56 -9.79 5.43
CA ALA A 92 8.59 -10.29 6.38
C ALA A 92 9.27 -11.01 7.56
N ARG A 93 10.29 -11.83 7.28
CA ARG A 93 11.10 -12.48 8.33
C ARG A 93 11.79 -11.47 9.25
N GLU A 94 12.45 -10.46 8.67
CA GLU A 94 13.14 -9.40 9.42
C GLU A 94 12.18 -8.57 10.29
N LEU A 95 10.94 -8.38 9.82
CA LEU A 95 9.89 -7.65 10.53
C LEU A 95 9.08 -8.53 11.50
N GLY A 96 9.23 -9.85 11.45
CA GLY A 96 8.41 -10.82 12.18
C GLY A 96 6.98 -10.96 11.62
N ILE A 97 6.73 -10.47 10.41
CA ILE A 97 5.47 -10.63 9.68
C ILE A 97 5.34 -12.09 9.23
N ARG A 98 4.17 -12.68 9.49
CA ARG A 98 3.94 -14.12 9.23
C ARG A 98 3.48 -14.40 7.81
N GLU A 99 2.82 -13.44 7.16
CA GLU A 99 2.15 -13.61 5.89
C GLU A 99 2.52 -12.49 4.91
N VAL A 100 2.84 -12.90 3.68
CA VAL A 100 3.06 -12.01 2.54
C VAL A 100 1.98 -12.30 1.51
N ILE A 101 1.42 -11.27 0.90
CA ILE A 101 0.43 -11.39 -0.17
C ILE A 101 1.00 -10.72 -1.42
N ALA A 102 1.25 -11.49 -2.46
CA ALA A 102 1.57 -10.95 -3.79
C ALA A 102 0.30 -11.01 -4.67
N PRO A 103 -0.37 -9.86 -4.91
CA PRO A 103 -1.60 -9.83 -5.71
C PRO A 103 -1.32 -10.22 -7.17
N PRO A 104 -2.36 -10.49 -7.98
CA PRO A 104 -2.23 -10.59 -9.42
C PRO A 104 -1.57 -9.34 -10.00
N TYR A 105 -0.67 -9.50 -10.97
CA TYR A 105 0.02 -8.41 -11.65
C TYR A 105 0.66 -7.40 -10.67
N PRO A 106 1.49 -7.85 -9.71
CA PRO A 106 2.01 -6.98 -8.67
C PRO A 106 2.82 -5.82 -9.28
N GLY A 107 3.51 -6.01 -10.41
CA GLY A 107 4.19 -4.93 -11.11
C GLY A 107 3.27 -3.84 -11.69
N ALA A 108 2.00 -4.13 -11.92
CA ALA A 108 0.98 -3.20 -12.40
C ALA A 108 -0.06 -2.82 -11.32
N PHE A 109 0.14 -3.23 -10.07
CA PHE A 109 -0.86 -3.09 -9.00
C PHE A 109 -1.24 -1.63 -8.70
N SER A 110 -0.33 -0.68 -8.90
CA SER A 110 -0.67 0.75 -8.79
C SER A 110 -1.66 1.21 -9.86
N ALA A 111 -1.57 0.67 -11.08
CA ALA A 111 -2.54 0.95 -12.14
C ALA A 111 -3.91 0.33 -11.82
N TRP A 112 -3.93 -0.88 -11.24
CA TRP A 112 -5.15 -1.47 -10.71
C TRP A 112 -5.78 -0.57 -9.64
N GLY A 113 -4.98 -0.07 -8.70
CA GLY A 113 -5.45 0.85 -7.66
C GLY A 113 -6.14 2.10 -8.25
N MET A 114 -5.63 2.66 -9.34
CA MET A 114 -6.27 3.80 -10.03
C MET A 114 -7.63 3.46 -10.66
N LEU A 115 -7.88 2.21 -11.03
CA LEU A 115 -9.19 1.78 -11.55
C LEU A 115 -10.24 1.68 -10.43
N GLU A 116 -9.79 1.45 -9.19
CA GLU A 116 -10.67 1.33 -8.01
C GLU A 116 -10.88 2.65 -7.25
N THR A 117 -10.25 3.74 -7.70
CA THR A 117 -10.41 5.05 -7.05
C THR A 117 -11.66 5.77 -7.50
N GLU A 118 -12.26 6.51 -6.57
CA GLU A 118 -13.30 7.49 -6.86
C GLU A 118 -12.67 8.77 -7.45
N ILE A 119 -13.43 9.50 -8.27
CA ILE A 119 -13.08 10.89 -8.61
C ILE A 119 -13.14 11.70 -7.32
N ARG A 120 -12.09 12.45 -7.02
CA ARG A 120 -12.03 13.33 -5.85
C ARG A 120 -11.64 14.74 -6.25
N LYS A 121 -12.44 15.72 -5.82
CA LYS A 121 -12.14 17.15 -5.93
C LYS A 121 -12.32 17.83 -4.56
N ASP A 122 -11.26 18.48 -4.09
CA ASP A 122 -11.27 19.17 -2.81
C ASP A 122 -11.47 20.68 -3.02
N PHE A 123 -12.44 21.25 -2.30
CA PHE A 123 -12.76 22.66 -2.29
C PHE A 123 -12.59 23.22 -0.89
N SER A 124 -12.15 24.47 -0.80
CA SER A 124 -12.06 25.16 0.48
C SER A 124 -12.32 26.65 0.36
N ARG A 125 -12.75 27.25 1.47
CA ARG A 125 -12.86 28.69 1.66
C ARG A 125 -12.30 29.06 3.02
N THR A 126 -11.48 30.11 3.06
CA THR A 126 -11.06 30.71 4.32
C THR A 126 -12.28 31.23 5.05
N TYR A 127 -12.43 30.84 6.31
CA TYR A 127 -13.56 31.18 7.16
C TYR A 127 -13.04 31.40 8.57
N TYR A 128 -12.41 32.56 8.78
CA TYR A 128 -11.80 32.89 10.06
C TYR A 128 -12.80 33.56 10.98
N THR A 129 -13.28 32.84 12.00
CA THR A 129 -14.24 33.37 12.96
C THR A 129 -14.06 32.71 14.33
N PRO A 130 -13.95 33.47 15.43
CA PRO A 130 -14.07 32.93 16.78
C PRO A 130 -15.45 32.31 16.98
N HIS A 131 -15.56 31.20 17.71
CA HIS A 131 -16.84 30.52 17.94
C HIS A 131 -17.94 31.44 18.50
N ALA A 132 -17.58 32.36 19.39
CA ALA A 132 -18.51 33.33 19.99
C ALA A 132 -19.12 34.33 18.98
N ALA A 133 -18.54 34.46 17.79
CA ALA A 133 -19.00 35.34 16.71
C ALA A 133 -19.46 34.55 15.48
N LEU A 134 -19.70 33.24 15.64
CA LEU A 134 -20.08 32.38 14.53
C LEU A 134 -21.48 32.74 14.03
N ASP A 135 -21.58 33.09 12.75
CA ASP A 135 -22.84 33.24 12.04
C ASP A 135 -23.18 31.92 11.36
N HIS A 136 -24.09 31.17 11.97
CA HIS A 136 -24.53 29.87 11.46
C HIS A 136 -25.16 29.95 10.06
N ALA A 137 -25.88 31.03 9.75
CA ALA A 137 -26.52 31.22 8.46
C ALA A 137 -25.49 31.50 7.36
N ASP A 138 -24.47 32.30 7.67
CA ASP A 138 -23.33 32.56 6.77
C ASP A 138 -22.48 31.31 6.53
N LEU A 139 -22.22 30.52 7.57
CA LEU A 139 -21.51 29.24 7.45
C LEU A 139 -22.30 28.24 6.58
N ALA A 140 -23.60 28.09 6.83
CA ALA A 140 -24.47 27.22 6.04
C ALA A 140 -24.53 27.65 4.57
N ARG A 141 -24.60 28.96 4.30
CA ARG A 141 -24.53 29.51 2.94
C ARG A 141 -23.19 29.18 2.27
N THR A 142 -22.08 29.36 2.97
CA THR A 142 -20.73 29.04 2.46
C THR A 142 -20.61 27.56 2.09
N LEU A 143 -21.17 26.66 2.92
CA LEU A 143 -21.23 25.23 2.64
C LEU A 143 -22.09 24.94 1.40
N ALA A 144 -23.27 25.54 1.28
CA ALA A 144 -24.15 25.37 0.12
C ALA A 144 -23.52 25.87 -1.19
N GLU A 145 -22.76 26.97 -1.15
CA GLU A 145 -21.99 27.46 -2.31
C GLU A 145 -20.91 26.46 -2.73
N LEU A 146 -20.15 25.93 -1.77
CA LEU A 146 -19.16 24.88 -2.01
C LEU A 146 -19.80 23.59 -2.50
N GLU A 147 -21.01 23.27 -2.03
CA GLU A 147 -21.77 22.11 -2.47
C GLU A 147 -22.19 22.23 -3.93
N ALA A 148 -22.73 23.39 -4.32
CA ALA A 148 -23.06 23.68 -5.71
C ALA A 148 -21.82 23.63 -6.62
N GLU A 149 -20.69 24.19 -6.18
CA GLU A 149 -19.42 24.13 -6.92
C GLU A 149 -18.93 22.67 -7.08
N GLY A 150 -18.99 21.89 -6.00
CA GLY A 150 -18.57 20.48 -6.02
C GLY A 150 -19.41 19.63 -6.95
N PHE A 151 -20.74 19.73 -6.89
CA PHE A 151 -21.63 18.99 -7.81
C PHE A 151 -21.46 19.44 -9.27
N ALA A 152 -21.31 20.73 -9.54
CA ALA A 152 -21.02 21.21 -10.89
C ALA A 152 -19.71 20.62 -11.42
N SER A 153 -18.68 20.57 -10.59
CA SER A 153 -17.39 20.01 -10.98
C SER A 153 -17.41 18.48 -11.20
N LEU A 154 -18.26 17.75 -10.47
CA LEU A 154 -18.50 16.34 -10.73
C LEU A 154 -19.27 16.12 -12.05
N ALA A 155 -20.25 16.98 -12.34
CA ALA A 155 -21.00 16.92 -13.60
C ALA A 155 -20.10 17.13 -14.83
N ASP A 156 -19.08 18.00 -14.73
CA ASP A 156 -18.07 18.19 -15.78
C ASP A 156 -17.24 16.92 -16.06
N GLU A 157 -17.10 16.02 -15.08
CA GLU A 157 -16.46 14.71 -15.24
C GLU A 157 -17.44 13.61 -15.69
N GLY A 158 -18.69 13.97 -15.98
CA GLY A 158 -19.75 13.03 -16.38
C GLY A 158 -20.44 12.31 -15.22
N ILE A 159 -20.16 12.68 -13.96
CA ILE A 159 -20.82 12.12 -12.77
C ILE A 159 -22.12 12.88 -12.53
N THR A 160 -23.27 12.20 -12.69
CA THR A 160 -24.59 12.80 -12.52
C THR A 160 -25.50 11.89 -11.69
N GLY A 161 -26.42 12.50 -10.93
CA GLY A 161 -27.38 11.75 -10.10
C GLY A 161 -26.74 11.21 -8.80
N GLU A 162 -27.10 9.99 -8.43
CA GLU A 162 -26.77 9.39 -7.13
C GLU A 162 -25.33 8.89 -6.98
N THR A 163 -24.52 8.92 -8.05
CA THR A 163 -23.11 8.49 -8.02
C THR A 163 -22.16 9.58 -7.53
N GLY A 164 -22.65 10.82 -7.36
CA GLY A 164 -21.91 11.91 -6.75
C GLY A 164 -22.32 12.13 -5.30
N ARG A 165 -21.36 12.35 -4.41
CA ARG A 165 -21.61 12.79 -3.02
C ARG A 165 -20.63 13.86 -2.59
N LEU A 166 -21.01 14.63 -1.58
CA LEU A 166 -20.11 15.56 -0.91
C LEU A 166 -19.93 15.20 0.56
N ILE A 167 -18.73 15.47 1.06
CA ILE A 167 -18.38 15.38 2.47
C ILE A 167 -17.87 16.75 2.90
N HIS A 168 -18.39 17.27 4.00
CA HIS A 168 -18.03 18.58 4.51
C HIS A 168 -17.23 18.47 5.81
N ALA A 169 -16.35 19.43 6.04
CA ALA A 169 -15.58 19.52 7.27
C ALA A 169 -15.16 20.97 7.57
N LEU A 170 -14.84 21.24 8.83
CA LEU A 170 -14.34 22.53 9.30
C LEU A 170 -12.94 22.36 9.89
N ASP A 171 -12.02 23.22 9.53
CA ASP A 171 -10.74 23.32 10.23
C ASP A 171 -10.92 24.21 11.47
N ILE A 172 -10.74 23.62 12.63
CA ILE A 172 -10.95 24.25 13.94
C ILE A 172 -9.66 24.20 14.75
N ARG A 173 -9.40 25.22 15.55
CA ARG A 173 -8.27 25.27 16.49
C ARG A 173 -8.67 25.94 17.79
N TYR A 174 -7.86 25.76 18.84
CA TYR A 174 -7.94 26.67 19.99
C TYR A 174 -7.39 28.04 19.61
N ALA A 175 -7.96 29.10 20.20
CA ALA A 175 -7.47 30.45 19.99
C ALA A 175 -5.97 30.57 20.34
N GLY A 176 -5.20 31.18 19.44
CA GLY A 176 -3.75 31.33 19.58
C GLY A 176 -2.91 30.11 19.22
N GLN A 177 -3.52 29.00 18.82
CA GLN A 177 -2.80 27.82 18.30
C GLN A 177 -2.43 28.01 16.83
N GLU A 178 -1.28 27.46 16.41
CA GLU A 178 -0.84 27.53 15.01
C GLU A 178 -1.57 26.51 14.12
N TYR A 179 -1.75 25.28 14.61
CA TYR A 179 -2.31 24.16 13.84
C TYR A 179 -3.81 23.98 14.06
N THR A 180 -4.50 23.54 13.00
CA THR A 180 -5.93 23.18 13.01
C THR A 180 -6.13 21.67 13.01
N LEU A 181 -7.33 21.24 13.42
CA LEU A 181 -7.86 19.90 13.19
C LEU A 181 -9.06 19.99 12.26
N THR A 182 -9.12 19.10 11.27
CA THR A 182 -10.25 18.97 10.35
C THR A 182 -11.34 18.13 11.01
N ILE A 183 -12.47 18.75 11.33
CA ILE A 183 -13.60 18.14 12.03
C ILE A 183 -14.72 17.91 11.03
N PRO A 184 -15.15 16.64 10.81
CA PRO A 184 -16.19 16.34 9.84
C PRO A 184 -17.55 16.89 10.29
N LEU A 185 -18.35 17.30 9.31
CA LEU A 185 -19.77 17.63 9.45
C LEU A 185 -20.62 16.45 9.03
N THR A 186 -21.83 16.35 9.58
CA THR A 186 -22.82 15.32 9.21
C THR A 186 -23.60 15.67 7.95
N SER A 187 -23.77 16.97 7.67
CA SER A 187 -24.38 17.50 6.45
C SER A 187 -24.03 18.97 6.24
N ALA A 188 -24.33 19.53 5.06
CA ALA A 188 -24.21 20.97 4.81
C ALA A 188 -25.18 21.81 5.65
N GLY A 189 -26.30 21.21 6.09
CA GLY A 189 -27.31 21.85 6.93
C GLY A 189 -27.03 21.79 8.43
N GLU A 190 -26.02 21.02 8.86
CA GLU A 190 -25.69 20.83 10.27
C GLU A 190 -25.51 22.16 11.04
N PRO A 191 -24.89 23.23 10.47
CA PRO A 191 -24.78 24.51 11.17
C PRO A 191 -26.10 25.14 11.60
N LEU A 192 -27.23 24.76 10.99
CA LEU A 192 -28.55 25.31 11.31
C LEU A 192 -29.28 24.51 12.40
N GLU A 193 -28.69 23.43 12.90
CA GLU A 193 -29.25 22.63 13.98
C GLU A 193 -29.01 23.29 15.34
N ASP A 194 -30.00 23.27 16.24
CA ASP A 194 -29.91 23.85 17.58
C ASP A 194 -28.72 23.29 18.41
N THR A 195 -28.29 22.06 18.10
CA THR A 195 -27.21 21.35 18.79
C THR A 195 -25.83 21.54 18.16
N PHE A 196 -25.73 22.31 17.06
CA PHE A 196 -24.51 22.40 16.25
C PHE A 196 -23.27 22.76 17.07
N ASP A 197 -23.35 23.83 17.87
CA ASP A 197 -22.20 24.35 18.62
C ASP A 197 -21.64 23.33 19.61
N GLU A 198 -22.51 22.66 20.37
CA GLU A 198 -22.11 21.62 21.33
C GLU A 198 -21.53 20.41 20.59
N ALA A 199 -22.17 19.98 19.51
CA ALA A 199 -21.74 18.83 18.73
C ALA A 199 -20.37 19.05 18.08
N ILE A 200 -20.17 20.19 17.40
CA ILE A 200 -18.93 20.46 16.66
C ILE A 200 -17.74 20.68 17.60
N THR A 201 -17.93 21.42 18.69
CA THR A 201 -16.88 21.64 19.70
C THR A 201 -16.56 20.35 20.45
N GLY A 202 -17.58 19.55 20.80
CA GLY A 202 -17.39 18.21 21.37
C GLY A 202 -16.56 17.30 20.47
N ARG A 203 -16.88 17.24 19.17
CA ARG A 203 -16.09 16.49 18.18
C ARG A 203 -14.66 17.01 18.07
N PHE A 204 -14.46 18.33 18.09
CA PHE A 204 -13.13 18.94 18.10
C PHE A 204 -12.30 18.52 19.34
N HIS A 205 -12.88 18.62 20.54
CA HIS A 205 -12.17 18.24 21.77
C HIS A 205 -11.81 16.75 21.81
N ALA A 206 -12.71 15.89 21.35
CA ALA A 206 -12.44 14.46 21.21
C ALA A 206 -11.30 14.18 20.22
N ALA A 207 -11.34 14.81 19.03
CA ALA A 207 -10.27 14.68 18.04
C ALA A 207 -8.92 15.18 18.57
N HIS A 208 -8.91 16.30 19.31
CA HIS A 208 -7.70 16.83 19.94
C HIS A 208 -7.14 15.88 21.00
N HIS A 209 -8.00 15.29 21.84
CA HIS A 209 -7.58 14.30 22.84
C HIS A 209 -6.98 13.05 22.19
N THR A 210 -7.61 12.53 21.14
CA THR A 210 -7.08 11.37 20.40
C THR A 210 -5.72 11.68 19.76
N ARG A 211 -5.55 12.88 19.18
CA ARG A 211 -4.32 13.24 18.45
C ARG A 211 -3.14 13.62 19.34
N PHE A 212 -3.41 14.28 20.47
CA PHE A 212 -2.40 14.91 21.34
C PHE A 212 -2.42 14.44 22.79
N GLY A 213 -3.35 13.56 23.18
CA GLY A 213 -3.48 13.02 24.53
C GLY A 213 -4.16 13.95 25.54
N HIS A 214 -4.62 15.14 25.13
CA HIS A 214 -5.31 16.10 25.99
C HIS A 214 -6.30 16.96 25.19
N SER A 215 -7.23 17.64 25.87
CA SER A 215 -8.11 18.66 25.29
C SER A 215 -8.40 19.75 26.33
N ASN A 216 -8.89 20.91 25.91
CA ASN A 216 -9.23 22.02 26.80
C ASN A 216 -10.66 22.53 26.51
N PRO A 217 -11.70 21.86 27.03
CA PRO A 217 -13.10 22.23 26.76
C PRO A 217 -13.49 23.66 27.18
N GLY A 218 -12.72 24.30 28.07
CA GLY A 218 -12.97 25.69 28.49
C GLY A 218 -12.24 26.74 27.65
N ALA A 219 -11.37 26.35 26.71
CA ALA A 219 -10.65 27.30 25.88
C ALA A 219 -11.49 27.76 24.68
N PRO A 220 -11.42 29.05 24.30
CA PRO A 220 -12.04 29.54 23.08
C PRO A 220 -11.53 28.79 21.84
N VAL A 221 -12.44 28.50 20.91
CA VAL A 221 -12.11 27.88 19.63
C VAL A 221 -12.34 28.85 18.46
N GLU A 222 -11.57 28.67 17.40
CA GLU A 222 -11.63 29.44 16.17
C GLU A 222 -11.88 28.49 15.00
N PHE A 223 -12.85 28.86 14.16
CA PHE A 223 -13.07 28.27 12.85
C PHE A 223 -12.15 28.99 11.87
N VAL A 224 -11.48 28.25 10.98
CA VAL A 224 -10.44 28.81 10.10
C VAL A 224 -10.73 28.55 8.62
N VAL A 225 -11.21 27.35 8.28
CA VAL A 225 -11.46 26.94 6.90
C VAL A 225 -12.73 26.10 6.84
N VAL A 226 -13.59 26.37 5.85
CA VAL A 226 -14.66 25.47 5.43
C VAL A 226 -14.15 24.61 4.28
N ARG A 227 -14.33 23.28 4.38
CA ARG A 227 -13.91 22.30 3.39
C ARG A 227 -15.11 21.53 2.86
N SER A 228 -15.10 21.28 1.56
CA SER A 228 -16.01 20.35 0.90
C SER A 228 -15.19 19.44 -0.02
N MET A 229 -15.45 18.14 0.06
CA MET A 229 -14.84 17.13 -0.79
C MET A 229 -15.94 16.53 -1.66
N ALA A 230 -15.83 16.73 -2.97
CA ALA A 230 -16.73 16.10 -3.94
C ALA A 230 -16.14 14.77 -4.38
N LEU A 231 -16.94 13.71 -4.27
CA LEU A 231 -16.58 12.33 -4.57
C LEU A 231 -17.53 11.78 -5.63
N GLY A 232 -16.97 11.26 -6.72
CA GLY A 232 -17.70 10.59 -7.79
C GLY A 232 -17.37 9.10 -7.82
N ASP A 233 -18.38 8.27 -7.62
CA ASP A 233 -18.27 6.83 -7.74
C ASP A 233 -18.30 6.43 -9.23
N LEU A 234 -17.23 5.77 -9.67
CA LEU A 234 -17.08 5.24 -11.03
C LEU A 234 -17.54 3.78 -11.16
N GLY A 235 -17.99 3.18 -10.05
CA GLY A 235 -18.19 1.75 -9.91
C GLY A 235 -16.87 1.05 -9.59
N ARG A 236 -16.91 0.15 -8.60
CA ARG A 236 -15.77 -0.71 -8.26
C ARG A 236 -15.85 -2.02 -9.03
N ILE A 237 -14.68 -2.55 -9.42
CA ILE A 237 -14.63 -3.89 -9.98
C ILE A 237 -14.55 -4.85 -8.80
N GLU A 238 -15.66 -5.50 -8.47
CA GLU A 238 -15.62 -6.57 -7.49
C GLU A 238 -15.00 -7.82 -8.12
N PRO A 239 -13.83 -8.28 -7.65
CA PRO A 239 -13.22 -9.48 -8.19
C PRO A 239 -14.07 -10.69 -7.80
N ALA A 240 -14.43 -11.51 -8.80
CA ALA A 240 -15.09 -12.79 -8.56
C ALA A 240 -14.05 -13.86 -8.17
N PRO A 241 -14.37 -14.77 -7.24
CA PRO A 241 -13.50 -15.88 -6.93
C PRO A 241 -13.37 -16.82 -8.15
N LEU A 242 -12.14 -17.25 -8.40
CA LEU A 242 -11.80 -18.24 -9.40
C LEU A 242 -12.13 -19.66 -8.87
N PRO A 243 -12.49 -20.60 -9.76
CA PRO A 243 -12.77 -21.97 -9.36
C PRO A 243 -11.50 -22.64 -8.80
N GLU A 244 -11.64 -23.30 -7.65
CA GLU A 244 -10.59 -24.11 -7.06
C GLU A 244 -10.37 -25.38 -7.87
N ALA A 245 -9.11 -25.77 -8.08
CA ALA A 245 -8.79 -27.02 -8.76
C ALA A 245 -8.92 -28.21 -7.80
N GLU A 246 -9.65 -29.26 -8.20
CA GLU A 246 -9.80 -30.48 -7.39
C GLU A 246 -8.46 -31.19 -7.11
N ALA A 247 -7.53 -31.12 -8.07
CA ALA A 247 -6.16 -31.62 -7.94
C ALA A 247 -5.20 -30.62 -8.61
N PRO A 248 -4.71 -29.61 -7.87
CA PRO A 248 -3.89 -28.56 -8.44
C PRO A 248 -2.55 -29.14 -8.91
N THR A 249 -2.39 -29.28 -10.23
CA THR A 249 -1.12 -29.59 -10.87
C THR A 249 -0.67 -28.39 -11.68
N TYR A 250 0.64 -28.18 -11.78
CA TYR A 250 1.23 -27.06 -12.50
C TYR A 250 2.53 -27.51 -13.19
N ALA A 251 2.84 -26.89 -14.31
CA ALA A 251 4.11 -27.12 -15.00
C ALA A 251 5.23 -26.36 -14.28
N SER A 252 6.42 -26.97 -14.19
CA SER A 252 7.60 -26.29 -13.67
C SER A 252 8.85 -26.81 -14.36
N THR A 253 9.83 -25.94 -14.55
CA THR A 253 11.21 -26.36 -14.81
C THR A 253 12.01 -26.32 -13.50
N THR A 254 13.23 -26.83 -13.49
CA THR A 254 14.10 -26.77 -12.32
C THR A 254 15.42 -26.10 -12.70
N ALA A 255 15.87 -25.18 -11.85
CA ALA A 255 17.15 -24.51 -11.99
C ALA A 255 17.89 -24.46 -10.65
N GLU A 256 19.21 -24.35 -10.70
CA GLU A 256 20.04 -24.08 -9.52
C GLU A 256 19.88 -22.62 -9.10
N VAL A 257 19.35 -22.39 -7.91
CA VAL A 257 19.18 -21.06 -7.32
C VAL A 257 19.86 -21.00 -5.96
N ILE A 258 20.51 -19.88 -5.68
CA ILE A 258 21.32 -19.73 -4.48
C ILE A 258 20.49 -19.11 -3.35
N PHE A 259 20.47 -19.82 -2.22
CA PHE A 259 19.92 -19.36 -0.95
C PHE A 259 20.91 -19.66 0.17
N GLY A 260 21.22 -18.67 1.00
CA GLY A 260 22.16 -18.85 2.11
C GLY A 260 23.52 -19.34 1.62
N ARG A 261 24.00 -18.79 0.49
CA ARG A 261 25.27 -19.17 -0.18
C ARG A 261 25.31 -20.62 -0.68
N THR A 262 24.19 -21.34 -0.67
CA THR A 262 24.08 -22.73 -1.15
C THR A 262 23.21 -22.78 -2.39
N ALA A 263 23.67 -23.48 -3.44
CA ALA A 263 22.85 -23.75 -4.62
C ALA A 263 21.86 -24.87 -4.31
N LEU A 264 20.58 -24.63 -4.60
CA LEU A 264 19.49 -25.56 -4.37
C LEU A 264 18.68 -25.76 -5.66
N PRO A 265 18.29 -27.01 -5.98
CA PRO A 265 17.37 -27.27 -7.08
C PRO A 265 16.02 -26.63 -6.75
N THR A 266 15.62 -25.66 -7.55
CA THR A 266 14.46 -24.81 -7.28
C THR A 266 13.48 -24.88 -8.46
N PRO A 267 12.20 -25.20 -8.23
CA PRO A 267 11.15 -25.13 -9.24
C PRO A 267 10.96 -23.69 -9.73
N MET A 268 10.98 -23.50 -11.04
CA MET A 268 10.61 -22.26 -11.72
C MET A 268 9.22 -22.47 -12.31
N VAL A 269 8.26 -21.65 -11.90
CA VAL A 269 6.85 -21.79 -12.27
C VAL A 269 6.36 -20.51 -12.93
N GLN A 270 5.61 -20.61 -14.02
CA GLN A 270 4.88 -19.46 -14.55
C GLN A 270 3.60 -19.26 -13.73
N ARG A 271 3.33 -18.02 -13.34
CA ARG A 271 2.16 -17.71 -12.51
C ARG A 271 0.85 -18.18 -13.14
N ASP A 272 0.71 -18.03 -14.46
CA ASP A 272 -0.51 -18.40 -15.18
C ASP A 272 -0.76 -19.93 -15.20
N ASP A 273 0.27 -20.73 -14.91
CA ASP A 273 0.15 -22.20 -14.79
C ASP A 273 -0.25 -22.65 -13.37
N LEU A 274 -0.35 -21.72 -12.40
CA LEU A 274 -0.70 -22.03 -11.01
C LEU A 274 -2.21 -21.96 -10.79
N PRO A 275 -2.90 -23.09 -10.60
CA PRO A 275 -4.32 -23.06 -10.29
C PRO A 275 -4.59 -22.59 -8.85
N VAL A 276 -5.79 -22.06 -8.63
CA VAL A 276 -6.30 -21.78 -7.28
C VAL A 276 -6.24 -23.04 -6.41
N GLY A 277 -5.78 -22.88 -5.17
CA GLY A 277 -5.57 -23.98 -4.23
C GLY A 277 -4.18 -24.64 -4.33
N ALA A 278 -3.37 -24.33 -5.36
CA ALA A 278 -2.00 -24.85 -5.44
C ALA A 278 -1.17 -24.43 -4.22
N VAL A 279 -0.37 -25.36 -3.70
CA VAL A 279 0.54 -25.15 -2.56
C VAL A 279 1.95 -25.53 -2.98
N ILE A 280 2.92 -24.66 -2.68
CA ILE A 280 4.34 -24.89 -2.99
C ILE A 280 5.18 -24.66 -1.73
N ALA A 281 5.87 -25.70 -1.27
CA ALA A 281 6.90 -25.57 -0.25
C ALA A 281 8.18 -25.00 -0.89
N GLY A 282 8.75 -23.96 -0.29
CA GLY A 282 9.99 -23.34 -0.78
C GLY A 282 11.20 -24.27 -0.64
N PRO A 283 12.25 -24.09 -1.47
CA PRO A 283 12.43 -22.96 -2.39
C PRO A 283 11.59 -23.09 -3.67
N ALA A 284 11.10 -21.97 -4.20
CA ALA A 284 10.46 -21.87 -5.52
C ALA A 284 10.56 -20.44 -6.06
N ILE A 285 10.54 -20.30 -7.39
CA ILE A 285 10.45 -19.01 -8.08
C ILE A 285 9.18 -19.00 -8.93
N VAL A 286 8.32 -18.01 -8.70
CA VAL A 286 7.12 -17.80 -9.51
C VAL A 286 7.33 -16.56 -10.37
N SER A 287 7.37 -16.76 -11.68
CA SER A 287 7.60 -15.70 -12.67
C SER A 287 6.29 -15.29 -13.32
N GLU A 288 6.16 -13.99 -13.58
CA GLU A 288 5.09 -13.44 -14.40
C GLU A 288 5.65 -12.24 -15.19
N PRO A 289 4.94 -11.75 -16.23
CA PRO A 289 5.47 -10.67 -17.07
C PRO A 289 5.87 -9.40 -16.30
N THR A 290 5.19 -9.13 -15.19
CA THR A 290 5.34 -7.87 -14.44
C THR A 290 6.25 -7.97 -13.21
N ALA A 291 6.59 -9.18 -12.74
CA ALA A 291 7.33 -9.39 -11.50
C ALA A 291 7.91 -10.81 -11.37
N THR A 292 8.77 -10.99 -10.37
CA THR A 292 9.20 -12.31 -9.91
C THR A 292 8.96 -12.42 -8.41
N THR A 293 8.28 -13.48 -8.00
CA THR A 293 8.04 -13.82 -6.59
C THR A 293 9.02 -14.89 -6.15
N VAL A 294 9.78 -14.60 -5.10
CA VAL A 294 10.77 -15.52 -4.54
C VAL A 294 10.19 -16.16 -3.28
N VAL A 295 10.05 -17.49 -3.29
CA VAL A 295 9.64 -18.30 -2.13
C VAL A 295 10.89 -18.98 -1.61
N PRO A 296 11.59 -18.45 -0.59
CA PRO A 296 12.83 -19.05 -0.09
C PRO A 296 12.58 -20.37 0.67
N PRO A 297 13.62 -21.15 0.97
CA PRO A 297 13.51 -22.34 1.83
C PRO A 297 12.80 -22.03 3.15
N GLY A 298 11.92 -22.94 3.59
CA GLY A 298 11.13 -22.79 4.82
C GLY A 298 9.88 -21.90 4.70
N ALA A 299 9.67 -21.22 3.57
CA ALA A 299 8.41 -20.55 3.26
C ALA A 299 7.42 -21.51 2.57
N THR A 300 6.13 -21.17 2.57
CA THR A 300 5.10 -21.93 1.86
C THR A 300 4.15 -20.98 1.15
N LEU A 301 4.00 -21.16 -0.15
CA LEU A 301 3.08 -20.41 -1.00
C LEU A 301 1.77 -21.18 -1.17
N ARG A 302 0.65 -20.46 -1.17
CA ARG A 302 -0.67 -20.95 -1.58
C ARG A 302 -1.33 -19.95 -2.53
N VAL A 303 -1.99 -20.42 -3.57
CA VAL A 303 -2.84 -19.58 -4.42
C VAL A 303 -4.23 -19.46 -3.81
N ASP A 304 -4.67 -18.25 -3.54
CA ASP A 304 -6.00 -17.99 -2.98
C ASP A 304 -7.11 -17.94 -4.06
N PRO A 305 -8.39 -17.88 -3.66
CA PRO A 305 -9.52 -17.81 -4.61
C PRO A 305 -9.51 -16.60 -5.54
N PHE A 306 -8.74 -15.55 -5.25
CA PHE A 306 -8.65 -14.35 -6.10
C PHE A 306 -7.36 -14.34 -6.94
N GLY A 307 -6.61 -15.45 -6.95
CA GLY A 307 -5.37 -15.59 -7.69
C GLY A 307 -4.17 -14.91 -7.05
N SER A 308 -4.27 -14.44 -5.80
CA SER A 308 -3.15 -13.91 -5.03
C SER A 308 -2.26 -15.04 -4.53
N LEU A 309 -0.95 -14.79 -4.49
CA LEU A 309 0.01 -15.70 -3.87
C LEU A 309 0.12 -15.33 -2.39
N VAL A 310 -0.43 -16.17 -1.52
CA VAL A 310 -0.36 -16.01 -0.07
C VAL A 310 0.79 -16.87 0.45
N ILE A 311 1.80 -16.23 1.03
CA ILE A 311 3.06 -16.88 1.40
C ILE A 311 3.23 -16.78 2.91
N ALA A 312 3.21 -17.94 3.57
CA ALA A 312 3.68 -18.06 4.94
C ALA A 312 5.20 -17.92 4.94
N ALA A 313 5.73 -16.87 5.57
CA ALA A 313 7.15 -16.53 5.49
C ALA A 313 8.06 -17.59 6.13
N GLY A 314 7.55 -18.31 7.15
CA GLY A 314 8.32 -19.27 7.93
C GLY A 314 9.47 -18.61 8.71
N LYS A 315 10.36 -19.42 9.27
CA LYS A 315 11.63 -18.95 9.85
C LYS A 315 12.79 -19.32 8.92
N GLU A 316 13.89 -18.59 9.00
CA GLU A 316 15.17 -19.10 8.50
C GLU A 316 15.54 -20.35 9.32
N GLY A 317 15.86 -21.43 8.60
CA GLY A 317 16.36 -22.67 9.18
C GLY A 317 17.85 -22.60 9.49
#